data_AF-A0A4Q5UYQ6-F1
#
_entry.id   AF-A0A4Q5UYQ6-F1
#
_cell.length_a   1.000
_cell.length_b   1.000
_cell.length_c   1.000
_cell.angle_alpha   90.00
_cell.angle_beta   90.00
_cell.angle_gamma   90.00
#
_symmetry.space_group_name_H-M   'P 1'
#
loop_
_entity.id
_entity.type
_entity.pdbx_description
1 polymer ?
#
loop_
_entity_poly.entity_id
_entity_poly.type
_entity_poly.pdbx_seq_one_letter_code
_entity_poly.pdbx_strand_id
1 'polypeptide(L)'
;MKYILLLAIVFGLFYSCSPAYKFNRDKAAFESSAVTRSFKSVADMNDSYFELKENHFFEFYRQLFDSVKNTVYPGKYEIKGDTLHLEFYDKKGKALLGSKAIIRESKNEIVFFK
;
A
#
# COMPACT_ATOMS: atom_id res chain seq x y z
N MET A 1 -34.46 9.23 -31.02
CA MET A 1 -33.32 9.84 -30.28
C MET A 1 -33.52 9.96 -28.77
N LYS A 2 -34.73 9.81 -28.20
CA LYS A 2 -34.97 9.87 -26.74
C LYS A 2 -34.46 8.65 -25.94
N TYR A 3 -34.45 7.46 -26.55
CA TYR A 3 -34.09 6.22 -25.85
C TYR A 3 -32.57 5.93 -25.82
N ILE A 4 -31.79 6.56 -26.69
CA ILE A 4 -30.33 6.39 -26.76
C ILE A 4 -29.65 7.11 -25.59
N LEU A 5 -30.19 8.26 -25.17
CA LEU A 5 -29.67 9.01 -24.02
C LEU A 5 -29.91 8.28 -22.69
N LEU A 6 -30.96 7.46 -22.62
CA LEU A 6 -31.35 6.71 -21.41
C LEU A 6 -30.48 5.46 -21.23
N LEU A 7 -30.00 4.85 -22.34
CA LEU A 7 -29.09 3.71 -22.30
C LEU A 7 -27.67 4.10 -21.82
N ALA A 8 -27.22 5.32 -22.14
CA ALA A 8 -25.91 5.83 -21.74
C ALA A 8 -25.79 6.08 -20.22
N ILE A 9 -26.90 6.38 -19.54
CA ILE A 9 -26.93 6.64 -18.10
C ILE A 9 -26.86 5.34 -17.29
N VAL A 10 -27.45 4.25 -17.79
CA VAL A 10 -27.43 2.93 -17.10
C VAL A 10 -26.06 2.27 -17.18
N PHE A 11 -25.28 2.50 -18.24
CA PHE A 11 -23.91 1.97 -18.36
C PHE A 11 -22.86 2.73 -17.53
N GLY A 12 -23.17 3.93 -17.02
CA GLY A 12 -22.23 4.74 -16.23
C GLY A 12 -22.08 4.31 -14.76
N LEU A 13 -22.98 3.48 -14.23
CA LEU A 13 -23.05 3.16 -12.80
C LEU A 13 -22.17 1.96 -12.36
N PHE A 14 -21.50 1.26 -13.28
CA PHE A 14 -20.78 0.01 -12.97
C PHE A 14 -19.25 0.14 -12.85
N TYR A 15 -18.67 1.34 -12.94
CA TYR A 15 -17.20 1.51 -12.93
C TYR A 15 -16.60 2.20 -11.71
N SER A 16 -17.34 2.32 -10.61
CA SER A 16 -16.82 2.85 -9.35
C SER A 16 -16.07 1.79 -8.55
N CYS A 17 -15.00 1.22 -9.10
CA CYS A 17 -14.09 0.33 -8.37
C CYS A 17 -13.22 1.19 -7.42
N SER A 18 -13.78 1.57 -6.26
CA SER A 18 -13.07 2.37 -5.27
C SER A 18 -11.97 1.51 -4.61
N PRO A 19 -10.71 1.98 -4.53
CA PRO A 19 -9.61 1.28 -3.87
C PRO A 19 -9.90 0.94 -2.40
N ALA A 20 -10.74 1.76 -1.73
CA ALA A 20 -11.16 1.54 -0.36
C ALA A 20 -11.93 0.22 -0.16
N TYR A 21 -12.63 -0.26 -1.20
CA TYR A 21 -13.36 -1.54 -1.12
C TYR A 21 -12.41 -2.75 -1.04
N LYS A 22 -11.28 -2.71 -1.74
CA LYS A 22 -10.30 -3.81 -1.73
C LYS A 22 -9.72 -4.03 -0.32
N PHE A 23 -9.37 -2.95 0.39
CA PHE A 23 -8.82 -3.08 1.73
C PHE A 23 -9.85 -3.63 2.71
N ASN A 24 -11.11 -3.19 2.66
CA ASN A 24 -12.14 -3.67 3.58
C ASN A 24 -12.32 -5.19 3.57
N ARG A 25 -12.19 -5.83 2.40
CA ARG A 25 -12.25 -7.29 2.29
C ARG A 25 -11.05 -7.98 2.93
N ASP A 26 -9.86 -7.41 2.72
CA ASP A 26 -8.60 -8.01 3.13
C ASP A 26 -8.18 -7.56 4.55
N LYS A 27 -8.96 -6.65 5.18
CA LYS A 27 -8.66 -5.99 6.46
C LYS A 27 -8.48 -6.96 7.61
N ALA A 28 -9.39 -7.92 7.77
CA ALA A 28 -9.31 -8.89 8.88
C ALA A 28 -8.03 -9.74 8.79
N ALA A 29 -7.71 -10.22 7.58
CA ALA A 29 -6.48 -10.96 7.32
C ALA A 29 -5.23 -10.08 7.51
N PHE A 30 -5.29 -8.81 7.11
CA PHE A 30 -4.22 -7.85 7.31
C PHE A 30 -3.97 -7.60 8.80
N GLU A 31 -5.01 -7.37 9.61
CA GLU A 31 -4.91 -7.08 11.04
C GLU A 31 -4.43 -8.31 11.83
N SER A 32 -4.83 -9.52 11.43
CA SER A 32 -4.38 -10.77 12.06
C SER A 32 -2.97 -11.21 11.66
N SER A 33 -2.41 -10.67 10.56
CA SER A 33 -1.09 -11.07 10.09
C SER A 33 0.00 -10.49 10.99
N ALA A 34 0.95 -11.33 11.41
CA ALA A 34 2.10 -10.89 12.19
C ALA A 34 3.09 -10.09 11.35
N VAL A 35 3.81 -9.15 11.97
CA VAL A 35 4.93 -8.45 11.34
C VAL A 35 6.10 -9.41 11.27
N THR A 36 6.60 -9.66 10.06
CA THR A 36 7.74 -10.55 9.82
C THR A 36 9.05 -9.79 9.82
N ARG A 37 9.05 -8.55 9.29
CA ARG A 37 10.23 -7.67 9.26
C ARG A 37 9.82 -6.21 9.29
N SER A 38 10.66 -5.39 9.91
CA SER A 38 10.47 -3.94 9.97
C SER A 38 11.74 -3.23 9.50
N PHE A 39 11.58 -2.31 8.56
CA PHE A 39 12.65 -1.56 7.93
C PHE A 39 12.48 -0.07 8.20
N LYS A 40 13.60 0.63 8.32
CA LYS A 40 13.58 2.09 8.23
C LYS A 40 13.47 2.47 6.76
N SER A 41 12.48 3.31 6.42
CA SER A 41 12.34 3.85 5.07
C SER A 41 13.39 4.95 4.87
N VAL A 42 14.24 4.79 3.85
CA VAL A 42 15.34 5.75 3.56
C VAL A 42 14.87 6.91 2.69
N ALA A 43 13.62 6.91 2.21
CA ALA A 43 13.11 7.95 1.33
C ALA A 43 12.85 9.26 2.10
N ASP A 44 13.89 10.04 2.40
CA ASP A 44 13.93 11.45 2.85
C ASP A 44 12.93 11.89 3.95
N MET A 45 12.31 10.93 4.63
CA MET A 45 11.22 11.16 5.57
C MET A 45 11.65 10.64 6.93
N ASN A 46 12.07 11.56 7.79
CA ASN A 46 12.31 11.27 9.20
C ASN A 46 11.11 10.51 9.80
N ASP A 47 11.42 9.52 10.62
CA ASP A 47 10.48 8.69 11.37
C ASP A 47 9.50 7.87 10.52
N SER A 48 9.93 7.43 9.34
CA SER A 48 9.15 6.56 8.46
C SER A 48 9.62 5.10 8.51
N TYR A 49 8.65 4.20 8.61
CA TYR A 49 8.86 2.77 8.76
C TYR A 49 8.07 2.00 7.71
N PHE A 50 8.60 0.84 7.36
CA PHE A 50 7.97 -0.08 6.43
C PHE A 50 8.01 -1.48 7.02
N GLU A 51 6.85 -2.08 7.22
CA GLU A 51 6.70 -3.40 7.82
C GLU A 51 6.18 -4.38 6.78
N LEU A 52 6.90 -5.49 6.62
CA LEU A 52 6.38 -6.66 5.94
C LEU A 52 5.64 -7.52 6.96
N LYS A 53 4.49 -8.03 6.55
CA LYS A 53 3.64 -8.90 7.32
C LYS A 53 3.48 -10.23 6.61
N GLU A 54 3.01 -11.23 7.33
CA GLU A 54 2.61 -12.51 6.75
C GLU A 54 1.54 -12.32 5.66
N ASN A 55 1.28 -13.37 4.88
CA ASN A 55 0.26 -13.36 3.82
C ASN A 55 0.48 -12.27 2.76
N HIS A 56 1.74 -11.89 2.52
CA HIS A 56 2.13 -10.92 1.50
C HIS A 56 1.56 -9.52 1.72
N PHE A 57 1.29 -9.14 2.96
CA PHE A 57 0.86 -7.78 3.31
C PHE A 57 2.04 -6.89 3.71
N PHE A 58 1.89 -5.59 3.51
CA PHE A 58 2.83 -4.61 4.06
C PHE A 58 2.09 -3.41 4.64
N GLU A 59 2.77 -2.69 5.53
CA GLU A 59 2.33 -1.42 6.05
C GLU A 59 3.48 -0.41 6.00
N PHE A 60 3.26 0.72 5.32
CA PHE A 60 4.10 1.88 5.50
C PHE A 60 3.45 2.81 6.51
N TYR A 61 4.24 3.38 7.43
CA TYR A 61 3.73 4.43 8.29
C TYR A 61 4.78 5.44 8.71
N ARG A 62 4.31 6.61 9.12
CA ARG A 62 5.10 7.61 9.84
C ARG A 62 4.79 7.53 11.32
N GLN A 63 5.83 7.50 12.14
CA GLN A 63 5.74 7.52 13.58
C GLN A 63 5.75 8.98 14.08
N LEU A 64 4.85 9.32 14.99
CA LEU A 64 4.91 10.58 15.74
C LEU A 64 5.76 10.42 16.99
N PHE A 65 6.03 11.55 17.65
CA PHE A 65 6.56 11.56 19.02
C PHE A 65 5.67 10.64 19.89
N ASP A 66 6.29 9.79 20.71
CA ASP A 66 5.62 8.78 21.56
C ASP A 66 5.09 7.51 20.84
N SER A 67 5.72 7.10 19.74
CA SER A 67 5.50 5.78 19.08
C SER A 67 4.11 5.54 18.47
N VAL A 68 3.29 6.58 18.35
CA VAL A 68 1.98 6.48 17.69
C VAL A 68 2.14 6.50 16.18
N LYS A 69 1.58 5.49 15.48
CA LYS A 69 1.47 5.48 14.01
C LYS A 69 0.49 6.57 13.58
N ASN A 70 0.90 7.44 12.66
CA ASN A 70 0.07 8.56 12.19
C ASN A 70 -0.46 8.32 10.78
N THR A 71 0.36 8.57 9.78
CA THR A 71 -0.03 8.33 8.39
C THR A 71 0.30 6.88 8.06
N VAL A 72 -0.70 6.10 7.67
CA VAL A 72 -0.57 4.65 7.40
C VAL A 72 -1.03 4.35 5.98
N TYR A 73 -0.20 3.62 5.22
CA TYR A 73 -0.49 3.15 3.87
C TYR A 73 -0.28 1.63 3.79
N PRO A 74 -1.35 0.84 3.95
CA PRO A 74 -1.27 -0.61 3.80
C PRO A 74 -1.31 -1.03 2.32
N GLY A 75 -0.82 -2.24 2.06
CA GLY A 75 -0.87 -2.84 0.74
C GLY A 75 -0.49 -4.31 0.73
N LYS A 76 -0.33 -4.85 -0.48
CA LYS A 76 0.21 -6.19 -0.75
C LYS A 76 1.52 -6.11 -1.49
N TYR A 77 2.39 -7.08 -1.29
CA TYR A 77 3.65 -7.16 -2.01
C TYR A 77 3.86 -8.51 -2.69
N GLU A 78 4.62 -8.49 -3.77
CA GLU A 78 5.18 -9.70 -4.38
C GLU A 78 6.70 -9.53 -4.48
N ILE A 79 7.45 -10.61 -4.29
CA ILE A 79 8.90 -10.62 -4.47
C ILE A 79 9.20 -11.19 -5.86
N LYS A 80 9.92 -10.43 -6.69
CA LYS A 80 10.39 -10.84 -8.01
C LYS A 80 11.89 -10.61 -8.10
N GLY A 81 12.66 -11.68 -7.89
CA GLY A 81 14.11 -11.57 -7.66
C GLY A 81 14.37 -10.74 -6.41
N ASP A 82 15.24 -9.73 -6.52
CA ASP A 82 15.58 -8.83 -5.40
C ASP A 82 14.61 -7.65 -5.24
N THR A 83 13.58 -7.57 -6.08
CA THR A 83 12.63 -6.44 -6.09
C THR A 83 11.31 -6.81 -5.45
N LEU A 84 10.87 -5.98 -4.51
CA LEU A 84 9.50 -5.95 -4.02
C LEU A 84 8.62 -5.15 -4.96
N HIS A 85 7.57 -5.76 -5.47
CA HIS A 85 6.50 -5.10 -6.19
C HIS A 85 5.37 -4.78 -5.21
N LEU A 86 4.96 -3.52 -5.15
CA LEU A 86 4.03 -3.00 -4.15
C LEU A 86 2.68 -2.63 -4.79
N GLU A 87 1.60 -3.21 -4.30
CA GLU A 87 0.22 -2.80 -4.58
C GLU A 87 -0.38 -2.12 -3.35
N PHE A 88 -0.42 -0.79 -3.36
CA PHE A 88 -1.06 -0.01 -2.30
C PHE A 88 -2.59 -0.03 -2.46
N TYR A 89 -3.31 -0.11 -1.33
CA TYR A 89 -4.74 0.14 -1.32
C TYR A 89 -5.07 1.64 -1.45
N ASP A 90 -4.19 2.52 -0.96
CA ASP A 90 -4.32 3.96 -1.12
C ASP A 90 -3.44 4.48 -2.27
N LYS A 91 -4.04 5.24 -3.19
CA LYS A 91 -3.34 5.91 -4.30
C LYS A 91 -2.26 6.88 -3.81
N LYS A 92 -2.44 7.52 -2.65
CA LYS A 92 -1.46 8.43 -2.04
C LYS A 92 -0.18 7.69 -1.66
N GLY A 93 -0.29 6.51 -1.07
CA GLY A 93 0.86 5.66 -0.75
C GLY A 93 1.66 5.30 -2.00
N LYS A 94 0.97 4.89 -3.08
CA LYS A 94 1.61 4.62 -4.38
C LYS A 94 2.26 5.87 -4.98
N ALA A 95 1.63 7.04 -4.89
CA ALA A 95 2.21 8.28 -5.42
C ALA A 95 3.44 8.73 -4.63
N LEU A 96 3.47 8.41 -3.33
CA LEU A 96 4.57 8.76 -2.43
C LEU A 96 5.78 7.84 -2.65
N LEU A 97 5.57 6.53 -2.69
CA LEU A 97 6.62 5.51 -2.63
C LEU A 97 6.82 4.74 -3.95
N GLY A 98 5.99 4.99 -4.96
CA GLY A 98 6.03 4.23 -6.21
C GLY A 98 5.41 2.84 -6.05
N SER A 99 5.87 1.90 -6.89
CA SER A 99 5.34 0.53 -6.95
C SER A 99 6.41 -0.55 -6.83
N LYS A 100 7.65 -0.16 -6.59
CA LYS A 100 8.78 -1.07 -6.48
C LYS A 100 9.73 -0.62 -5.37
N ALA A 101 10.36 -1.57 -4.71
CA ALA A 101 11.40 -1.31 -3.72
C ALA A 101 12.45 -2.43 -3.70
N ILE A 102 13.63 -2.13 -3.15
CA ILE A 102 14.65 -3.12 -2.78
C ILE A 102 14.91 -3.03 -1.29
N ILE A 103 15.19 -4.18 -0.67
CA ILE A 103 15.66 -4.25 0.71
C ILE A 103 17.20 -4.27 0.68
N ARG A 104 17.80 -3.41 1.49
CA ARG A 104 19.23 -3.43 1.79
C ARG A 104 19.42 -4.06 3.16
N GLU A 105 19.52 -5.39 3.17
CA GLU A 105 19.59 -6.20 4.41
C GLU A 105 20.73 -5.77 5.34
N SER A 106 21.89 -5.42 4.78
CA SER A 106 23.06 -4.98 5.55
C SER A 106 22.86 -3.72 6.37
N LYS A 107 21.83 -2.92 6.04
CA LYS A 107 21.51 -1.67 6.73
C LYS A 107 20.13 -1.67 7.39
N ASN A 108 19.38 -2.77 7.26
CA ASN A 108 17.95 -2.84 7.63
C ASN A 108 17.11 -1.70 7.02
N GLU A 109 17.38 -1.41 5.75
CA GLU A 109 16.81 -0.28 5.02
C GLU A 109 15.97 -0.77 3.84
N ILE A 110 14.93 -0.03 3.51
CA ILE A 110 14.18 -0.20 2.26
C ILE A 110 14.33 1.05 1.39
N VAL A 111 14.61 0.84 0.11
CA VAL A 111 14.75 1.89 -0.89
C VAL A 111 13.66 1.74 -1.93
N PHE A 112 12.87 2.79 -2.11
CA PHE A 112 11.75 2.84 -3.02
C PHE A 112 12.15 3.43 -4.38
N PHE A 113 11.63 2.87 -5.46
CA PHE A 113 11.79 3.42 -6.81
C PHE A 113 10.49 4.15 -7.19
N LYS A 114 10.57 5.49 -7.20
CA LYS A 114 9.50 6.37 -7.66
C LYS A 114 9.62 6.63 -9.16
#